data_AF-A0A2E7TQH5-F1
#
_entry.id   AF-A0A2E7TQH5-F1
#
_cell.length_a   1.000
_cell.length_b   1.000
_cell.length_c   1.000
_cell.angle_alpha   90.00
_cell.angle_beta   90.00
_cell.angle_gamma   90.00
#
_symmetry.space_group_name_H-M   'P 1'
#
loop_
_entity.id
_entity.type
_entity.pdbx_description
1 polymer ?
#
loop_
_entity_poly.entity_id
_entity_poly.type
_entity_poly.pdbx_seq_one_letter_code
_entity_poly.pdbx_strand_id
1 'polypeptide(L)'
;AASGTTPYVVSALEKCNEEGILTGCITCNKKSPLANSAKFPITALVGPEFVTGSTRMKAGTAQKLILNMISTTVMIKLGRVEDNKMVDMQLSNEKLVERGTKMIMEATGLDFTKAKKMLSKHGSVRKAIEAFN
;
A
#
# COMPACT_ATOMS: atom_id res chain seq x y z
N ALA A 1 7.78 8.57 11.66
CA ALA A 1 9.07 8.72 12.36
C ALA A 1 9.01 7.95 13.68
N ALA A 2 9.96 7.05 13.94
CA ALA A 2 9.89 6.15 15.11
C ALA A 2 9.87 6.92 16.44
N SER A 3 10.78 7.88 16.61
CA SER A 3 10.89 8.68 17.84
C SER A 3 9.65 9.54 18.11
N GLY A 4 8.97 10.00 17.05
CA GLY A 4 7.86 10.95 17.14
C GLY A 4 8.26 12.38 17.50
N THR A 5 9.57 12.68 17.55
CA THR A 5 10.12 13.99 17.93
C THR A 5 10.97 14.63 16.84
N THR A 6 11.15 13.97 15.69
CA THR A 6 12.00 14.47 14.59
C THR A 6 11.48 15.83 14.07
N PRO A 7 12.23 16.94 14.27
CA PRO A 7 11.72 18.29 13.97
C PRO A 7 11.24 18.46 12.54
N TYR A 8 11.98 17.93 11.57
CA TYR A 8 11.60 17.95 10.15
C TYR A 8 10.18 17.43 9.90
N VAL A 9 9.80 16.32 10.53
CA VAL A 9 8.48 15.70 10.30
C VAL A 9 7.38 16.44 11.06
N VAL A 10 7.68 16.93 12.27
CA VAL A 10 6.73 17.69 13.09
C VAL A 10 6.39 19.01 12.40
N SER A 11 7.40 19.80 12.02
CA SER A 11 7.19 21.10 11.37
C SER A 11 6.51 20.97 9.99
N ALA A 12 6.84 19.92 9.23
CA ALA A 12 6.14 19.64 7.97
C ALA A 12 4.64 19.36 8.21
N LEU A 13 4.32 18.60 9.26
CA LEU A 13 2.95 18.26 9.58
C LEU A 13 2.17 19.46 10.13
N GLU A 14 2.80 20.30 10.96
CA GLU A 14 2.25 21.58 11.42
C GLU A 14 1.93 22.50 10.24
N LYS A 15 2.86 22.61 9.27
CA LYS A 15 2.61 23.41 8.07
C LYS A 15 1.43 22.86 7.26
N CYS A 16 1.33 21.55 7.08
CA CYS A 16 0.17 20.94 6.43
C CYS A 16 -1.15 21.26 7.17
N ASN A 17 -1.14 21.33 8.50
CA ASN A 17 -2.33 21.69 9.27
C ASN A 17 -2.73 23.16 9.08
N GLU A 18 -1.76 24.09 9.07
CA GLU A 18 -2.00 25.51 8.78
C GLU A 18 -2.68 25.68 7.42
N GLU A 19 -2.27 24.90 6.42
CA GLU A 19 -2.83 24.91 5.06
C GLU A 19 -4.13 24.08 4.94
N GLY A 20 -4.68 23.56 6.04
CA GLY A 20 -5.92 22.78 6.05
C GLY A 20 -5.81 21.37 5.45
N ILE A 21 -4.61 20.90 5.10
CA ILE A 21 -4.36 19.59 4.49
C ILE A 21 -4.68 18.48 5.51
N LEU A 22 -5.15 17.33 5.00
CA LEU A 22 -5.38 16.15 5.82
C LEU A 22 -4.04 15.51 6.23
N THR A 23 -3.81 15.37 7.54
CA THR A 23 -2.57 14.81 8.06
C THR A 23 -2.80 13.52 8.83
N GLY A 24 -1.95 12.53 8.63
CA GLY A 24 -1.81 11.38 9.50
C GLY A 24 -0.34 11.19 9.89
N CYS A 25 -0.06 10.44 10.94
CA CYS A 25 1.32 10.11 11.31
C CYS A 25 1.47 8.67 11.81
N ILE A 26 2.71 8.18 11.77
CA ILE A 26 3.10 6.89 12.36
C ILE A 26 4.30 7.11 13.27
N THR A 27 4.16 6.73 14.54
CA THR A 27 5.19 6.83 15.58
C THR A 27 5.18 5.60 16.49
N CYS A 28 6.25 5.38 17.24
CA CYS A 28 6.38 4.25 18.16
C CYS A 28 6.48 4.65 19.63
N ASN A 29 6.28 5.94 19.94
CA ASN A 29 6.29 6.49 21.28
C ASN A 29 4.94 7.12 21.63
N LYS A 30 4.47 6.87 22.87
CA LYS A 30 3.26 7.49 23.41
C LYS A 30 3.42 9.01 23.48
N LYS A 31 2.32 9.75 23.26
CA LYS A 31 2.22 11.21 23.47
C LYS A 31 3.36 12.01 22.82
N SER A 32 3.83 11.57 21.65
CA SER A 32 4.91 12.26 20.96
C SER A 32 4.41 13.55 20.31
N PRO A 33 5.27 14.58 20.15
CA PRO A 33 4.91 15.82 19.45
C PRO A 33 4.24 15.54 18.10
N LEU A 34 4.78 14.59 17.32
CA LEU A 34 4.23 14.19 16.04
C LEU A 34 2.79 13.66 16.13
N ALA A 35 2.49 12.86 17.17
CA ALA A 35 1.14 12.32 17.37
C ALA A 35 0.14 13.42 17.76
N ASN A 36 0.59 14.42 18.53
CA ASN A 36 -0.27 15.54 18.95
C ASN A 36 -0.55 16.50 17.79
N SER A 37 0.40 16.68 16.87
CA SER A 37 0.19 17.53 15.71
C SER A 37 -0.71 16.88 14.65
N ALA A 38 -0.77 15.56 14.55
CA ALA A 38 -1.51 14.87 13.47
C ALA A 38 -3.02 14.74 13.74
N LYS A 39 -3.84 15.03 12.73
CA LYS A 39 -5.30 14.76 12.76
C LYS A 39 -5.64 13.27 12.95
N PHE A 40 -4.89 12.38 12.29
CA PHE A 40 -5.05 10.92 12.41
C PHE A 40 -3.74 10.23 12.85
N PRO A 41 -3.43 10.20 14.16
CA PRO A 41 -2.20 9.61 14.64
C PRO A 41 -2.30 8.08 14.80
N ILE A 42 -1.27 7.36 14.33
CA ILE A 42 -1.09 5.92 14.59
C ILE A 42 0.15 5.74 15.48
N THR A 43 -0.06 5.24 16.69
CA THR A 43 1.02 5.00 17.66
C THR A 43 1.21 3.50 17.88
N ALA A 44 2.27 2.94 17.28
CA ALA A 44 2.59 1.52 17.32
C ALA A 44 3.68 1.25 18.38
N LEU A 45 3.26 0.85 19.58
CA LEU A 45 4.14 0.64 20.71
C LEU A 45 4.84 -0.72 20.61
N VAL A 46 6.06 -0.71 20.07
CA VAL A 46 6.86 -1.93 19.86
C VAL A 46 7.82 -2.27 21.02
N GLY A 47 7.90 -1.40 22.02
CA GLY A 47 8.83 -1.52 23.15
C GLY A 47 10.30 -1.25 22.78
N PRO A 48 11.24 -1.44 23.72
CA PRO A 48 12.67 -1.21 23.49
C PRO A 48 13.23 -2.10 22.39
N GLU A 49 14.11 -1.57 21.54
CA GLU A 49 14.78 -2.34 20.49
C GLU A 49 15.84 -3.28 21.08
N PHE A 50 16.11 -4.39 20.38
CA PHE A 50 17.15 -5.33 20.81
C PHE A 50 18.54 -4.67 20.82
N VAL A 51 18.88 -3.98 19.73
CA VAL A 51 20.00 -3.05 19.72
C VAL A 51 19.47 -1.69 20.14
N THR A 52 19.91 -1.19 21.29
CA THR A 52 19.43 0.08 21.88
C THR A 52 19.43 1.20 20.85
N GLY A 53 18.26 1.80 20.62
CA GLY A 53 18.08 2.92 19.69
C GLY A 53 18.03 2.55 18.21
N SER A 54 18.26 1.29 17.82
CA SER A 54 18.23 0.85 16.42
C SER A 54 16.78 0.66 15.91
N THR A 55 16.05 1.76 15.77
CA THR A 55 14.63 1.77 15.38
C THR A 55 14.34 1.26 13.97
N ARG A 56 15.37 0.99 13.16
CA ARG A 56 15.21 0.27 11.88
C ARG A 56 14.71 -1.16 12.06
N MET A 57 14.75 -1.69 13.28
CA MET A 57 14.28 -3.03 13.64
C MET A 57 12.76 -3.03 13.85
N LYS A 58 12.25 -3.22 15.07
CA LYS A 58 10.81 -3.41 15.30
C LYS A 58 9.98 -2.21 14.87
N ALA A 59 10.43 -1.00 15.18
CA ALA A 59 9.72 0.21 14.80
C ALA A 59 9.64 0.39 13.27
N GLY A 60 10.73 0.10 12.56
CA GLY A 60 10.78 0.08 11.09
C GLY A 60 9.85 -0.98 10.49
N THR A 61 9.85 -2.20 11.04
CA THR A 61 8.92 -3.26 10.64
C THR A 61 7.47 -2.85 10.85
N ALA A 62 7.13 -2.29 12.02
CA ALA A 62 5.78 -1.80 12.30
C ALA A 62 5.34 -0.72 11.31
N GLN A 63 6.20 0.25 11.01
CA GLN A 63 5.93 1.29 10.02
C GLN A 63 5.68 0.70 8.63
N LYS A 64 6.48 -0.27 8.19
CA LYS A 64 6.26 -0.97 6.91
C LYS A 64 4.90 -1.65 6.86
N LEU A 65 4.53 -2.37 7.92
CA LEU A 65 3.24 -3.07 7.98
C LEU A 65 2.07 -2.09 7.93
N ILE A 66 2.14 -0.98 8.67
CA ILE A 66 1.09 0.04 8.68
C ILE A 66 0.97 0.73 7.31
N LEU A 67 2.08 1.10 6.68
CA LEU A 67 2.07 1.70 5.33
C LEU A 67 1.52 0.72 4.28
N ASN A 68 1.85 -0.57 4.39
CA ASN A 68 1.27 -1.61 3.56
C ASN A 68 -0.25 -1.73 3.77
N MET A 69 -0.73 -1.68 5.02
CA MET A 69 -2.16 -1.73 5.32
C MET A 69 -2.89 -0.53 4.73
N ILE A 70 -2.37 0.69 4.92
CA ILE A 70 -2.99 1.92 4.40
C ILE A 70 -3.08 1.85 2.87
N SER A 71 -1.95 1.65 2.19
CA SER A 71 -1.91 1.64 0.72
C SER A 71 -2.76 0.52 0.12
N THR A 72 -2.68 -0.70 0.67
CA THR A 72 -3.47 -1.84 0.18
C THR A 72 -4.97 -1.60 0.38
N THR A 73 -5.38 -1.11 1.56
CA THR A 73 -6.79 -0.82 1.85
C THR A 73 -7.35 0.26 0.93
N VAL A 74 -6.57 1.31 0.66
CA VAL A 74 -6.95 2.36 -0.31
C VAL A 74 -7.14 1.74 -1.70
N MET A 75 -6.21 0.90 -2.17
CA MET A 75 -6.32 0.27 -3.49
C MET A 75 -7.52 -0.67 -3.60
N ILE A 76 -7.85 -1.42 -2.54
CA ILE A 76 -9.06 -2.25 -2.48
C ILE A 76 -10.31 -1.35 -2.57
N LYS A 77 -10.40 -0.28 -1.77
CA LYS A 77 -11.54 0.65 -1.80
C LYS A 77 -11.70 1.39 -3.14
N LEU A 78 -10.62 1.60 -3.87
CA LEU A 78 -10.64 2.14 -5.23
C LEU A 78 -10.98 1.09 -6.31
N GLY A 79 -11.32 -0.14 -5.90
CA GLY A 79 -11.69 -1.23 -6.80
C GLY A 79 -10.54 -1.86 -7.55
N ARG A 80 -9.27 -1.51 -7.27
CA ARG A 80 -8.06 -2.03 -7.98
C ARG A 80 -7.78 -3.51 -7.72
N VAL A 81 -8.49 -4.09 -6.75
CA VAL A 81 -8.42 -5.49 -6.34
C VAL A 81 -9.83 -6.05 -6.39
N GLU A 82 -9.98 -7.21 -7.01
CA GLU A 82 -11.22 -7.98 -7.08
C GLU A 82 -11.01 -9.31 -6.37
N ASP A 83 -11.85 -9.62 -5.38
CA ASP A 83 -11.60 -10.65 -4.36
C ASP A 83 -10.20 -10.50 -3.73
N ASN A 84 -9.25 -11.32 -4.16
CA ASN A 84 -7.85 -11.31 -3.74
C ASN A 84 -6.88 -11.12 -4.92
N LYS A 85 -7.39 -10.70 -6.09
CA LYS A 85 -6.65 -10.59 -7.35
C LYS A 85 -6.40 -9.13 -7.70
N MET A 86 -5.14 -8.80 -8.03
CA MET A 86 -4.75 -7.46 -8.48
C MET A 86 -5.03 -7.29 -9.98
N VAL A 87 -6.27 -6.95 -10.32
CA VAL A 87 -6.75 -6.87 -11.72
C VAL A 87 -6.19 -5.70 -12.52
N ASP A 88 -5.65 -4.68 -11.82
CA ASP A 88 -5.02 -3.51 -12.42
C ASP A 88 -3.48 -3.53 -12.29
N MET A 89 -2.86 -4.71 -12.30
CA MET A 89 -1.40 -4.81 -12.23
C MET A 89 -0.73 -4.25 -13.50
N GLN A 90 0.41 -3.60 -13.32
CA GLN A 90 1.26 -3.17 -14.44
C GLN A 90 2.00 -4.39 -15.01
N LEU A 91 1.84 -4.64 -16.31
CA LEU A 91 2.45 -5.79 -17.02
C LEU A 91 3.90 -5.50 -17.42
N SER A 92 4.76 -5.21 -16.44
CA SER A 92 6.12 -4.71 -16.69
C SER A 92 7.19 -5.79 -16.96
N ASN A 93 6.84 -7.07 -16.81
CA ASN A 93 7.74 -8.19 -17.04
C ASN A 93 6.95 -9.47 -17.36
N GLU A 94 7.64 -10.47 -17.90
CA GLU A 94 7.02 -11.74 -18.33
C GLU A 94 6.28 -12.46 -17.20
N LYS A 95 6.80 -12.44 -15.97
CA LYS A 95 6.13 -13.04 -14.80
C LYS A 95 4.76 -12.39 -14.54
N LEU A 96 4.65 -11.07 -14.69
CA LEU A 96 3.37 -10.36 -14.51
C LEU A 96 2.42 -10.61 -15.68
N VAL A 97 2.93 -10.73 -16.91
CA VAL A 97 2.15 -11.15 -18.08
C VAL A 97 1.58 -12.56 -17.89
N GLU A 98 2.40 -13.50 -17.42
CA GLU A 98 1.97 -14.87 -17.15
C GLU A 98 0.93 -14.93 -16.03
N ARG A 99 1.15 -14.18 -14.93
CA ARG A 99 0.18 -14.07 -13.84
C ARG A 99 -1.16 -13.49 -14.32
N GLY A 100 -1.13 -12.41 -15.10
CA GLY A 100 -2.34 -11.81 -15.66
C GLY A 100 -3.07 -12.77 -16.60
N THR A 101 -2.32 -13.55 -17.39
CA THR A 101 -2.90 -14.57 -18.28
C THR A 101 -3.63 -15.64 -17.48
N LYS A 102 -3.01 -16.17 -16.42
CA LYS A 102 -3.64 -17.16 -15.52
C LYS A 102 -4.90 -16.61 -14.85
N MET A 103 -4.91 -15.33 -14.44
CA MET A 103 -6.10 -14.70 -13.88
C MET A 103 -7.27 -14.65 -14.87
N ILE A 104 -7.00 -14.36 -16.16
CA ILE A 104 -8.03 -14.37 -17.20
C ILE A 104 -8.53 -15.81 -17.45
N MET A 105 -7.63 -16.79 -17.53
CA MET A 105 -8.03 -18.20 -17.69
C MET A 105 -8.97 -18.64 -16.58
N GLU A 106 -8.64 -18.34 -15.32
CA GLU A 106 -9.48 -18.66 -14.17
C GLU A 106 -10.86 -17.99 -14.23
N ALA A 107 -10.92 -16.75 -14.72
CA ALA A 107 -12.16 -15.98 -14.79
C ALA A 107 -13.07 -16.38 -15.98
N THR A 108 -12.48 -16.86 -17.08
CA THR A 108 -13.19 -17.03 -18.37
C THR A 108 -13.26 -18.49 -18.84
N GLY A 109 -12.46 -19.39 -18.26
CA GLY A 109 -12.31 -20.78 -18.73
C GLY A 109 -11.52 -20.94 -20.02
N LEU A 110 -10.94 -19.86 -20.57
CA LEU A 110 -10.14 -19.91 -21.79
C LEU A 110 -8.81 -20.66 -21.59
N ASP A 111 -8.30 -21.22 -22.69
CA ASP A 111 -6.93 -21.73 -22.75
C ASP A 111 -5.89 -20.60 -22.64
N PHE A 112 -4.67 -20.96 -22.26
CA PHE A 112 -3.57 -20.01 -22.03
C PHE A 112 -3.30 -19.11 -23.25
N THR A 113 -3.33 -19.68 -24.46
CA THR A 113 -3.01 -18.95 -25.69
C THR A 113 -4.05 -17.87 -25.97
N LYS A 114 -5.35 -18.19 -25.82
CA LYS A 114 -6.45 -17.24 -25.98
C LYS A 114 -6.43 -16.17 -24.90
N ALA A 115 -6.25 -16.55 -23.63
CA ALA A 115 -6.15 -15.63 -22.52
C ALA A 115 -4.97 -14.65 -22.67
N LYS A 116 -3.80 -15.14 -23.11
CA LYS A 116 -2.62 -14.30 -23.36
C LYS A 116 -2.87 -13.31 -24.49
N LYS A 117 -3.52 -13.76 -25.56
CA LYS A 117 -3.91 -12.89 -26.69
C LYS A 117 -4.88 -11.81 -26.24
N MET A 118 -5.86 -12.14 -25.41
CA MET A 118 -6.78 -11.16 -24.81
C MET A 118 -6.04 -10.16 -23.93
N LEU A 119 -5.17 -10.63 -23.03
CA LEU A 119 -4.38 -9.76 -22.17
C LEU A 119 -3.56 -8.77 -22.98
N SER A 120 -2.90 -9.25 -24.04
CA SER A 120 -2.12 -8.41 -24.95
C SER A 120 -2.98 -7.41 -25.72
N LYS A 121 -4.22 -7.77 -26.07
CA LYS A 121 -5.14 -6.90 -26.82
C LYS A 121 -5.71 -5.78 -25.94
N HIS A 122 -6.07 -6.10 -24.69
CA HIS A 122 -6.77 -5.16 -23.78
C HIS A 122 -5.83 -4.47 -22.77
N GLY A 123 -4.58 -4.94 -22.65
CA GLY A 123 -3.52 -4.31 -21.85
C GLY A 123 -3.67 -4.41 -20.33
N SER A 124 -4.76 -4.98 -19.82
CA SER A 124 -4.99 -5.20 -18.39
C SER A 124 -5.92 -6.40 -18.18
N VAL A 125 -5.83 -7.03 -17.01
CA VAL A 125 -6.68 -8.17 -16.65
C VAL A 125 -8.14 -7.74 -16.58
N ARG A 126 -8.44 -6.62 -15.90
CA ARG A 126 -9.79 -6.06 -15.81
C ARG A 126 -10.44 -5.88 -17.19
N LYS A 127 -9.83 -5.10 -18.07
CA LYS A 127 -10.40 -4.82 -19.41
C LYS A 127 -10.55 -6.07 -20.25
N ALA A 128 -9.68 -7.07 -20.06
CA ALA A 128 -9.80 -8.34 -20.76
C ALA A 128 -11.04 -9.13 -20.28
N ILE A 129 -11.26 -9.21 -18.96
CA ILE A 129 -12.43 -9.88 -18.38
C ILE A 129 -13.72 -9.13 -18.76
N GLU A 130 -13.74 -7.80 -18.65
CA GLU A 130 -14.89 -6.96 -19.04
C GLU A 130 -15.25 -7.09 -20.52
N ALA A 131 -14.28 -7.32 -21.41
CA ALA A 131 -14.54 -7.50 -22.84
C ALA A 131 -14.98 -8.92 -23.22
N PHE A 132 -14.88 -9.88 -22.30
CA PHE A 132 -15.32 -11.25 -22.49
C PHE A 132 -16.78 -11.46 -22.07
N ASN A 133 -17.19 -10.76 -21.01
CA ASN A 133 -18.58 -10.72 -20.53
C ASN A 133 -19.46 -9.82 -21.41
#